data_AF-A0A9P6H285-F1
#
_entry.id   AF-A0A9P6H285-F1
#
_cell.length_a   1.000
_cell.length_b   1.000
_cell.length_c   1.000
_cell.angle_alpha   90.00
_cell.angle_beta   90.00
_cell.angle_gamma   90.00
#
_symmetry.space_group_name_H-M   'P 1'
#
loop_
_entity.id
_entity.type
_entity.pdbx_description
1 polymer ?
#
loop_
_entity_poly.entity_id
_entity_poly.type
_entity_poly.pdbx_seq_one_letter_code
_entity_poly.pdbx_strand_id
1 'polypeptide(L)'
;MILIYLYLYFMKCTEQFEHYVNDPKYDEISFVVQFVKFWNTDSKTFVDTYLRKNYKEIRKEFNKMIKEHGLDINKLKREFLQGDMIARDKLNPKFINEILDFYKNNFEKDANSFKEGKVVQKTEPEWVSRLSSDIKPIAERIFYLWGQYGKISKNTEDRTTKLHLDGIFFVPGGRFQELYYWDSFWILIGLIESDMDEYAFDIIKCFVQLINRFGYIPNGTRAYYVGRTQPPVFCQMLYKLYTHTKNDEIKEYILTEGLKAAEAEYDFLMTNRRIKNEDLENEILNMYVVDTNKPRLESYKEDLTTLASNPNLGSRRVFSNLWTGAESGWDFSSRWLVGGPYLSNIDIINIIPVDLNAFMLENEKILIKFNQEIQNRSTFSQDTSDKINLYTENRSKRWEAMNRILFNKNLGCWNDYNFRTNTHNDSRFYFSNIMPLFYMEDLNNDEHVIKNILNLYKESLFGHPGGVPCSGKPKVEDEVPQQWDFPNSWAPHVQMFTEFLIKNGYDELAYHVGRSFFNSVKSVTKKGTVVFMEKYNCESMGIKGDGGEYTVQEGFGWTNGTVTYLLKKFGERFDQEFDHSQSYKEICEFLSKDFEDSETNQFETPVEFNNFEQKTPILNK
;
A
#
# COMPACT_ATOMS: atom_id res chain seq x y z
N MET A 1 0.59 -38.34 1.94
CA MET A 1 1.19 -37.86 0.67
C MET A 1 0.83 -36.41 0.35
N ILE A 2 -0.46 -36.00 0.37
CA ILE A 2 -0.87 -34.61 0.09
C ILE A 2 -0.30 -33.60 1.10
N LEU A 3 -0.28 -33.93 2.40
CA LEU A 3 0.39 -33.12 3.44
C LEU A 3 1.91 -33.01 3.26
N ILE A 4 2.55 -34.05 2.72
CA ILE A 4 3.99 -34.03 2.40
C ILE A 4 4.22 -33.22 1.11
N TYR A 5 3.29 -33.26 0.16
CA TYR A 5 3.35 -32.47 -1.07
C TYR A 5 3.10 -30.97 -0.78
N LEU A 6 2.16 -30.64 0.11
CA LEU A 6 1.95 -29.29 0.63
C LEU A 6 3.13 -28.80 1.47
N TYR A 7 3.74 -29.67 2.28
CA TYR A 7 4.96 -29.34 3.04
C TYR A 7 6.19 -29.15 2.13
N LEU A 8 6.33 -29.98 1.07
CA LEU A 8 7.39 -29.84 0.07
C LEU A 8 7.13 -28.66 -0.90
N TYR A 9 5.87 -28.31 -1.15
CA TYR A 9 5.48 -27.09 -1.87
C TYR A 9 5.74 -25.85 -1.01
N PHE A 10 5.44 -25.91 0.29
CA PHE A 10 5.82 -24.88 1.27
C PHE A 10 7.34 -24.68 1.32
N MET A 11 8.10 -25.77 1.43
CA MET A 11 9.57 -25.75 1.38
C MET A 11 10.13 -25.26 0.04
N LYS A 12 9.34 -25.31 -1.05
CA LYS A 12 9.71 -24.75 -2.37
C LYS A 12 9.39 -23.28 -2.50
N CYS A 13 8.24 -22.81 -2.01
CA CYS A 13 7.91 -21.38 -1.98
C CYS A 13 8.75 -20.61 -0.95
N THR A 14 9.32 -21.31 0.04
CA THR A 14 10.37 -20.82 0.94
C THR A 14 11.68 -21.60 0.78
N GLU A 15 12.05 -21.98 -0.45
CA GLU A 15 13.50 -21.99 -0.73
C GLU A 15 13.99 -20.62 -0.27
N GLN A 16 14.88 -20.59 0.73
CA GLN A 16 15.47 -19.34 1.21
C GLN A 16 15.96 -18.62 -0.02
N PHE A 17 15.23 -17.59 -0.44
CA PHE A 17 15.60 -16.77 -1.59
C PHE A 17 17.08 -16.40 -1.39
N GLU A 18 17.95 -17.04 -2.17
CA GLU A 18 19.37 -17.06 -1.85
C GLU A 18 19.93 -15.75 -2.37
N HIS A 19 20.02 -14.79 -1.47
CA HIS A 19 20.53 -13.45 -1.76
C HIS A 19 21.39 -13.01 -0.60
N TYR A 20 22.44 -12.22 -0.90
CA TYR A 20 23.42 -11.85 0.10
C TYR A 20 22.82 -11.08 1.29
N VAL A 21 21.69 -10.39 1.09
CA VAL A 21 20.98 -9.68 2.17
C VAL A 21 20.44 -10.60 3.26
N ASN A 22 20.25 -11.89 2.94
CA ASN A 22 19.79 -12.90 3.88
C ASN A 22 20.95 -13.56 4.65
N ASP A 23 22.20 -13.30 4.26
CA ASP A 23 23.38 -13.75 5.01
C ASP A 23 23.47 -12.98 6.34
N PRO A 24 23.57 -13.66 7.50
CA PRO A 24 23.79 -13.00 8.79
C PRO A 24 24.99 -12.05 8.81
N LYS A 25 26.03 -12.29 8.00
CA LYS A 25 27.18 -11.39 7.88
C LYS A 25 26.85 -10.10 7.13
N TYR A 26 25.85 -10.09 6.26
CA TYR A 26 25.40 -8.85 5.64
C TYR A 26 24.70 -7.94 6.64
N ASP A 27 23.94 -8.50 7.59
CA ASP A 27 23.33 -7.73 8.69
C ASP A 27 24.41 -7.05 9.57
N GLU A 28 25.53 -7.73 9.83
CA GLU A 28 26.70 -7.14 10.49
C GLU A 28 27.33 -5.99 9.69
N ILE A 29 27.56 -6.20 8.39
CA ILE A 29 28.09 -5.17 7.48
C ILE A 29 27.15 -3.96 7.46
N SER A 30 25.85 -4.22 7.31
CA SER A 30 24.80 -3.21 7.25
C SER A 30 24.79 -2.37 8.51
N PHE A 31 24.78 -3.00 9.69
CA PHE A 31 24.87 -2.28 10.95
C PHE A 31 26.11 -1.39 11.02
N VAL A 32 27.32 -1.93 10.79
CA VAL A 32 28.54 -1.13 10.96
C VAL A 32 28.62 0.01 9.95
N VAL A 33 28.32 -0.24 8.67
CA VAL A 33 28.42 0.79 7.64
C VAL A 33 27.36 1.87 7.82
N GLN A 34 26.10 1.50 8.10
CA GLN A 34 25.05 2.49 8.30
C GLN A 34 25.35 3.40 9.49
N PHE A 35 25.87 2.85 10.58
CA PHE A 35 26.16 3.61 11.80
C PHE A 35 27.42 4.48 11.70
N VAL A 36 28.41 4.09 10.90
CA VAL A 36 29.64 4.87 10.73
C VAL A 36 29.51 5.89 9.60
N LYS A 37 28.94 5.51 8.45
CA LYS A 37 28.90 6.35 7.24
C LYS A 37 27.58 7.09 7.07
N PHE A 38 26.46 6.45 7.39
CA PHE A 38 25.11 6.92 7.04
C PHE A 38 24.27 7.36 8.25
N TRP A 39 24.91 7.60 9.40
CA TRP A 39 24.24 7.94 10.67
C TRP A 39 23.22 9.10 10.57
N ASN A 40 23.54 10.12 9.76
CA ASN A 40 22.73 11.33 9.57
C ASN A 40 22.05 11.37 8.19
N THR A 41 21.86 10.20 7.57
CA THR A 41 21.27 10.07 6.24
C THR A 41 20.26 8.94 6.23
N ASP A 42 19.45 8.88 5.19
CA ASP A 42 18.47 7.82 4.97
C ASP A 42 19.13 6.43 4.90
N SER A 43 18.72 5.51 5.79
CA SER A 43 19.14 4.10 5.88
C SER A 43 19.03 3.36 4.54
N LYS A 44 18.00 3.67 3.71
CA LYS A 44 17.81 3.10 2.37
C LYS A 44 18.98 3.39 1.44
N THR A 45 19.68 4.50 1.63
CA THR A 45 20.84 4.90 0.78
C THR A 45 21.91 3.81 0.74
N PHE A 46 22.18 3.14 1.86
CA PHE A 46 23.20 2.08 1.91
C PHE A 46 22.71 0.79 1.25
N VAL A 47 21.52 0.33 1.59
CA VAL A 47 21.01 -0.98 1.11
C VAL A 47 20.61 -0.95 -0.36
N ASP A 48 20.52 0.25 -0.94
CA ASP A 48 20.34 0.48 -2.37
C ASP A 48 21.64 0.55 -3.17
N THR A 49 22.80 0.43 -2.52
CA THR A 49 24.08 0.47 -3.22
C THR A 49 24.32 -0.75 -4.12
N TYR A 50 25.17 -0.54 -5.12
CA TYR A 50 25.69 -1.59 -5.98
C TYR A 50 27.03 -2.09 -5.43
N LEU A 51 27.22 -3.41 -5.41
CA LEU A 51 28.44 -4.06 -4.98
C LEU A 51 29.50 -3.95 -6.09
N ARG A 52 30.65 -3.36 -5.77
CA ARG A 52 31.78 -3.25 -6.71
C ARG A 52 32.43 -4.60 -7.03
N LYS A 53 32.24 -5.59 -6.16
CA LYS A 53 32.82 -6.93 -6.22
C LYS A 53 31.76 -7.97 -5.84
N ASN A 54 32.08 -9.24 -6.03
CA ASN A 54 31.23 -10.31 -5.52
C ASN A 54 31.10 -10.23 -3.99
N TYR A 55 29.90 -10.44 -3.46
CA TYR A 55 29.64 -10.37 -2.03
C TYR A 55 30.55 -11.29 -1.19
N LYS A 56 30.95 -12.45 -1.69
CA LYS A 56 31.86 -13.37 -0.97
C LYS A 56 33.22 -12.72 -0.69
N GLU A 57 33.73 -11.89 -1.60
CA GLU A 57 34.97 -11.15 -1.42
C GLU A 57 34.80 -10.03 -0.39
N ILE A 58 33.74 -9.24 -0.52
CA ILE A 58 33.38 -8.16 0.41
C ILE A 58 33.25 -8.71 1.84
N ARG A 59 32.55 -9.83 2.01
CA ARG A 59 32.42 -10.53 3.29
C ARG A 59 33.77 -10.95 3.86
N LYS A 60 34.69 -11.42 3.02
CA LYS A 60 36.04 -11.84 3.44
C LYS A 60 36.88 -10.66 3.90
N GLU A 61 36.83 -9.54 3.17
CA GLU A 61 37.48 -8.28 3.55
C GLU A 61 36.92 -7.74 4.87
N PHE A 62 35.60 -7.71 5.02
CA PHE A 62 34.95 -7.25 6.25
C PHE A 62 35.36 -8.09 7.47
N ASN A 63 35.29 -9.42 7.36
CA ASN A 63 35.67 -10.32 8.45
C ASN A 63 37.13 -10.15 8.86
N LYS A 64 38.03 -9.90 7.90
CA LYS A 64 39.44 -9.63 8.19
C LYS A 64 39.59 -8.35 9.02
N MET A 65 38.98 -7.25 8.58
CA MET A 65 39.02 -5.97 9.27
C MET A 65 38.42 -6.05 10.69
N ILE A 66 37.25 -6.68 10.85
CA ILE A 66 36.62 -6.85 12.18
C ILE A 66 37.52 -7.66 13.13
N LYS A 67 38.17 -8.72 12.62
CA LYS A 67 39.10 -9.54 13.40
C LYS A 67 40.36 -8.78 13.81
N GLU A 68 40.92 -7.96 12.93
CA GLU A 68 42.12 -7.15 13.19
C GLU A 68 41.92 -6.11 14.30
N HIS A 69 40.71 -5.56 14.42
CA HIS A 69 40.34 -4.64 15.51
C HIS A 69 39.76 -5.33 16.75
N GLY A 70 39.61 -6.66 16.74
CA GLY A 70 39.04 -7.41 17.87
C GLY A 70 37.62 -6.99 18.25
N LEU A 71 36.82 -6.55 17.27
CA LEU A 71 35.49 -5.99 17.51
C LEU A 71 34.43 -7.07 17.70
N ASP A 72 33.70 -6.99 18.81
CA ASP A 72 32.46 -7.74 19.02
C ASP A 72 31.26 -6.90 18.57
N ILE A 73 30.77 -7.17 17.35
CA ILE A 73 29.63 -6.45 16.77
C ILE A 73 28.34 -6.67 17.58
N ASN A 74 28.16 -7.84 18.20
CA ASN A 74 26.99 -8.10 19.03
C ASN A 74 27.02 -7.24 20.30
N LYS A 75 28.20 -7.07 20.90
CA LYS A 75 28.39 -6.13 22.00
C LYS A 75 28.08 -4.70 21.55
N LEU A 76 28.59 -4.26 20.40
CA LEU A 76 28.33 -2.92 19.87
C LEU A 76 26.83 -2.67 19.62
N LYS A 77 26.10 -3.65 19.07
CA LYS A 77 24.64 -3.59 18.92
C LYS A 77 23.93 -3.46 20.26
N ARG A 78 24.34 -4.22 21.27
CA ARG A 78 23.76 -4.14 22.63
C ARG A 78 24.01 -2.79 23.29
N GLU A 79 25.23 -2.25 23.18
CA GLU A 79 25.58 -0.93 23.70
C GLU A 79 24.72 0.16 23.04
N PHE A 80 24.52 0.06 21.72
CA PHE A 80 23.63 0.98 21.01
C PHE A 80 22.18 0.93 21.52
N LEU A 81 21.63 -0.28 21.73
CA LEU A 81 20.27 -0.47 22.24
C LEU A 81 20.06 0.04 23.67
N GLN A 82 21.14 0.23 24.45
CA GLN A 82 21.09 0.78 25.81
C GLN A 82 21.08 2.31 25.84
N GLY A 83 20.87 2.97 24.70
CA GLY A 83 20.81 4.43 24.60
C GLY A 83 22.17 5.11 24.58
N ASP A 84 23.25 4.35 24.42
CA ASP A 84 24.60 4.88 24.25
C ASP A 84 24.77 5.38 22.81
N MET A 85 24.05 6.45 22.44
CA MET A 85 24.20 7.11 21.13
C MET A 85 25.63 7.66 20.92
N ILE A 86 26.44 7.72 21.98
CA ILE A 86 27.88 8.04 21.99
C ILE A 86 28.72 6.85 21.48
N ALA A 87 28.14 5.66 21.26
CA ALA A 87 28.85 4.47 20.78
C ALA A 87 29.63 4.73 19.48
N ARG A 88 29.14 5.62 18.60
CA ARG A 88 29.90 6.06 17.41
C ARG A 88 31.14 6.86 17.78
N ASP A 89 31.03 7.80 18.70
CA ASP A 89 32.15 8.64 19.17
C ASP A 89 33.17 7.83 19.98
N LYS A 90 32.75 6.67 20.50
CA LYS A 90 33.62 5.68 21.16
C LYS A 90 34.39 4.81 20.16
N LEU A 91 34.03 4.81 18.87
CA LEU A 91 34.77 4.06 17.86
C LEU A 91 36.13 4.71 17.61
N ASN A 92 37.17 3.89 17.51
CA ASN A 92 38.51 4.33 17.18
C ASN A 92 38.51 5.09 15.84
N PRO A 93 39.06 6.32 15.75
CA PRO A 93 39.13 7.08 14.50
C PRO A 93 39.81 6.32 13.35
N LYS A 94 40.81 5.48 13.64
CA LYS A 94 41.45 4.61 12.65
C LYS A 94 40.45 3.60 12.08
N PHE A 95 39.65 2.99 12.95
CA PHE A 95 38.61 2.04 12.53
C PHE A 95 37.52 2.75 11.71
N ILE A 96 37.09 3.95 12.11
CA ILE A 96 36.15 4.76 11.33
C ILE A 96 36.69 4.98 9.91
N ASN A 97 37.96 5.40 9.76
CA ASN A 97 38.56 5.60 8.44
C ASN A 97 38.63 4.31 7.62
N GLU A 98 38.99 3.19 8.24
CA GLU A 98 39.00 1.88 7.57
C GLU A 98 37.60 1.46 7.10
N ILE A 99 36.54 1.75 7.85
CA ILE A 99 35.15 1.51 7.41
C ILE A 99 34.77 2.41 6.23
N LEU A 100 35.19 3.68 6.24
CA LEU A 100 34.95 4.59 5.13
C LEU A 100 35.66 4.13 3.85
N ASP A 101 36.91 3.65 3.97
CA ASP A 101 37.66 3.07 2.87
C ASP A 101 37.06 1.74 2.40
N PHE A 102 36.67 0.87 3.33
CA PHE A 102 35.95 -0.37 3.05
C PHE A 102 34.67 -0.09 2.25
N TYR A 103 33.86 0.89 2.69
CA TYR A 103 32.66 1.30 1.98
C TYR A 103 32.99 1.77 0.55
N LYS A 104 33.94 2.70 0.41
CA LYS A 104 34.33 3.26 -0.90
C LYS A 104 34.84 2.19 -1.87
N ASN A 105 35.58 1.21 -1.36
CA ASN A 105 36.20 0.15 -2.16
C ASN A 105 35.24 -0.97 -2.58
N ASN A 106 34.11 -1.11 -1.87
CA ASN A 106 33.20 -2.25 -2.06
C ASN A 106 31.79 -1.87 -2.49
N PHE A 107 31.37 -0.61 -2.31
CA PHE A 107 30.02 -0.15 -2.61
C PHE A 107 30.04 1.12 -3.47
N GLU A 108 29.00 1.28 -4.28
CA GLU A 108 28.78 2.49 -5.06
C GLU A 108 27.29 2.80 -5.22
N LYS A 109 26.99 4.04 -5.65
CA LYS A 109 25.62 4.40 -5.99
C LYS A 109 25.13 3.51 -7.13
N ASP A 110 23.96 2.93 -6.98
CA ASP A 110 23.40 2.06 -8.00
C ASP A 110 22.85 2.86 -9.21
N ALA A 111 23.72 3.09 -10.18
CA ALA A 111 23.37 3.58 -11.52
C ALA A 111 23.27 2.42 -12.56
N ASN A 112 23.55 1.19 -12.12
CA ASN A 112 23.81 0.07 -13.02
C ASN A 112 22.64 -0.91 -13.11
N SER A 113 21.72 -0.91 -12.14
CA SER A 113 20.67 -1.93 -12.11
C SER A 113 19.46 -1.59 -12.96
N PHE A 114 19.16 -0.31 -13.20
CA PHE A 114 18.06 0.14 -14.06
C PHE A 114 18.53 1.12 -15.14
N LYS A 115 17.73 1.23 -16.20
CA LYS A 115 17.82 2.31 -17.21
C LYS A 115 16.41 2.75 -17.59
N GLU A 116 16.32 3.88 -18.28
CA GLU A 116 15.07 4.37 -18.85
C GLU A 116 14.45 3.35 -19.80
N GLY A 117 13.14 3.13 -19.66
CA GLY A 117 12.38 2.18 -20.46
C GLY A 117 11.99 2.68 -21.85
N LYS A 118 12.33 3.93 -22.19
CA LYS A 118 11.91 4.61 -23.42
C LYS A 118 10.38 4.58 -23.60
N VAL A 119 9.67 4.94 -22.53
CA VAL A 119 8.20 5.06 -22.57
C VAL A 119 7.82 6.27 -23.41
N VAL A 120 6.94 6.06 -24.39
CA VAL A 120 6.49 7.09 -25.33
C VAL A 120 4.97 7.07 -25.40
N GLN A 121 4.35 8.24 -25.20
CA GLN A 121 2.95 8.42 -25.50
C GLN A 121 2.77 8.54 -27.02
N LYS A 122 2.11 7.57 -27.63
CA LYS A 122 1.92 7.52 -29.10
C LYS A 122 0.79 8.41 -29.57
N THR A 123 -0.26 8.53 -28.78
CA THR A 123 -1.49 9.26 -29.09
C THR A 123 -1.87 10.14 -27.92
N GLU A 124 -2.36 11.35 -28.20
CA GLU A 124 -3.00 12.19 -27.19
C GLU A 124 -4.42 11.67 -26.93
N PRO A 125 -4.78 11.33 -25.68
CA PRO A 125 -6.12 10.86 -25.37
C PRO A 125 -7.18 11.90 -25.68
N GLU A 126 -8.34 11.45 -26.15
CA GLU A 126 -9.42 12.34 -26.59
C GLU A 126 -9.83 13.36 -25.52
N TRP A 127 -9.88 12.94 -24.25
CA TRP A 127 -10.28 13.81 -23.14
C TRP A 127 -9.32 14.98 -22.90
N VAL A 128 -8.05 14.87 -23.29
CA VAL A 128 -7.06 15.94 -23.15
C VAL A 128 -7.41 17.11 -24.07
N SER A 129 -7.95 16.82 -25.26
CA SER A 129 -8.35 17.85 -26.22
C SER A 129 -9.52 18.72 -25.74
N ARG A 130 -10.29 18.25 -24.74
CA ARG A 130 -11.41 18.97 -24.13
C ARG A 130 -10.99 19.85 -22.94
N LEU A 131 -9.75 19.72 -22.47
CA LEU A 131 -9.22 20.56 -21.41
C LEU A 131 -8.93 21.98 -21.91
N SER A 132 -9.08 22.97 -21.03
CA SER A 132 -8.66 24.33 -21.31
C SER A 132 -7.15 24.49 -21.41
N SER A 133 -6.71 25.66 -21.89
CA SER A 133 -5.31 26.05 -21.94
C SER A 133 -4.60 26.05 -20.59
N ASP A 134 -5.33 26.22 -19.49
CA ASP A 134 -4.76 26.34 -18.14
C ASP A 134 -4.62 24.99 -17.45
N ILE A 135 -5.41 24.00 -17.87
CA ILE A 135 -5.44 22.65 -17.30
C ILE A 135 -4.63 21.67 -18.15
N LYS A 136 -4.66 21.82 -19.48
CA LYS A 136 -3.95 20.94 -20.42
C LYS A 136 -2.45 20.74 -20.09
N PRO A 137 -1.66 21.78 -19.72
CA PRO A 137 -0.24 21.60 -19.39
C PRO A 137 0.02 20.66 -18.20
N ILE A 138 -0.96 20.47 -17.31
CA ILE A 138 -0.84 19.55 -16.17
C ILE A 138 -0.91 18.09 -16.67
N ALA A 139 -1.80 17.80 -17.63
CA ALA A 139 -1.87 16.48 -18.27
C ALA A 139 -0.58 16.17 -19.05
N GLU A 140 -0.11 17.12 -19.87
CA GLU A 140 1.14 16.99 -20.63
C GLU A 140 2.35 16.75 -19.72
N ARG A 141 2.37 17.40 -18.56
CA ARG A 141 3.40 17.17 -17.54
C ARG A 141 3.37 15.74 -17.02
N ILE A 142 2.19 15.17 -16.75
CA ILE A 142 2.06 13.78 -16.31
C ILE A 142 2.57 12.82 -17.38
N PHE A 143 2.23 13.04 -18.65
CA PHE A 143 2.68 12.20 -19.75
C PHE A 143 4.21 12.22 -19.91
N TYR A 144 4.83 13.39 -19.77
CA TYR A 144 6.29 13.50 -19.69
C TYR A 144 6.87 12.66 -18.53
N LEU A 145 6.22 12.70 -17.36
CA LEU A 145 6.67 11.96 -16.17
C LEU A 145 6.54 10.44 -16.34
N TRP A 146 5.55 9.93 -17.07
CA TRP A 146 5.51 8.50 -17.43
C TRP A 146 6.76 8.07 -18.19
N GLY A 147 7.24 8.92 -19.11
CA GLY A 147 8.54 8.76 -19.79
C GLY A 147 9.72 8.62 -18.83
N GLN A 148 9.69 9.36 -17.72
CA GLN A 148 10.76 9.38 -16.73
C GLN A 148 10.69 8.23 -15.73
N TYR A 149 9.48 7.78 -15.38
CA TYR A 149 9.25 6.74 -14.36
C TYR A 149 9.22 5.33 -14.91
N GLY A 150 9.01 5.15 -16.22
CA GLY A 150 9.21 3.87 -16.88
C GLY A 150 10.68 3.44 -16.88
N LYS A 151 10.97 2.31 -16.27
CA LYS A 151 12.31 1.70 -16.14
C LYS A 151 12.32 0.28 -16.69
N ILE A 152 13.52 -0.20 -17.02
CA ILE A 152 13.78 -1.60 -17.35
C ILE A 152 14.96 -2.12 -16.54
N SER A 153 14.91 -3.41 -16.23
CA SER A 153 15.97 -4.12 -15.52
C SER A 153 17.21 -4.31 -16.38
N LYS A 154 18.38 -4.26 -15.74
CA LYS A 154 19.64 -4.74 -16.29
C LYS A 154 20.05 -5.98 -15.49
N ASN A 155 20.66 -6.96 -16.16
CA ASN A 155 21.30 -8.06 -15.47
C ASN A 155 22.48 -7.52 -14.64
N THR A 156 22.47 -7.83 -13.35
CA THR A 156 23.38 -7.26 -12.36
C THR A 156 24.27 -8.31 -11.69
N GLU A 157 24.19 -9.58 -12.07
CA GLU A 157 24.97 -10.68 -11.47
C GLU A 157 24.92 -10.69 -9.93
N ASP A 158 23.73 -10.46 -9.36
CA ASP A 158 23.49 -10.37 -7.90
C ASP A 158 24.36 -9.35 -7.15
N ARG A 159 24.82 -8.29 -7.84
CA ARG A 159 25.56 -7.17 -7.24
C ARG A 159 24.66 -6.04 -6.74
N THR A 160 23.35 -6.23 -6.73
CA THR A 160 22.37 -5.21 -6.30
C THR A 160 21.29 -5.89 -5.50
N THR A 161 20.60 -5.12 -4.67
CA THR A 161 19.39 -5.59 -3.99
C THR A 161 18.18 -5.61 -4.92
N LYS A 162 18.21 -4.97 -6.09
CA LYS A 162 17.08 -4.99 -7.04
C LYS A 162 16.83 -6.38 -7.58
N LEU A 163 15.55 -6.74 -7.64
CA LEU A 163 15.10 -7.95 -8.32
C LEU A 163 15.01 -7.65 -9.82
N HIS A 164 15.56 -8.55 -10.63
CA HIS A 164 15.42 -8.49 -12.09
C HIS A 164 13.98 -8.79 -12.49
N LEU A 165 13.44 -7.97 -13.38
CA LEU A 165 12.15 -8.10 -14.04
C LEU A 165 12.31 -7.91 -15.54
N ASP A 166 11.69 -8.78 -16.33
CA ASP A 166 11.57 -8.60 -17.78
C ASP A 166 10.39 -7.68 -18.11
N GLY A 167 10.60 -6.76 -19.05
CA GLY A 167 9.62 -5.74 -19.43
C GLY A 167 9.84 -4.38 -18.77
N ILE A 168 8.92 -3.45 -19.05
CA ILE A 168 8.93 -2.10 -18.48
C ILE A 168 8.11 -2.10 -17.19
N PHE A 169 8.67 -1.54 -16.14
CA PHE A 169 7.96 -1.30 -14.89
C PHE A 169 8.04 0.18 -14.54
N PHE A 170 7.17 0.64 -13.64
CA PHE A 170 7.11 2.04 -13.23
C PHE A 170 7.47 2.16 -11.76
N VAL A 171 8.23 3.21 -11.45
CA VAL A 171 8.60 3.55 -10.06
C VAL A 171 7.70 4.67 -9.55
N PRO A 172 7.44 4.76 -8.23
CA PRO A 172 6.66 5.86 -7.67
C PRO A 172 7.34 7.22 -7.86
N GLY A 173 8.66 7.32 -7.63
CA GLY A 173 9.41 8.57 -7.76
C GLY A 173 10.24 8.91 -6.51
N GLY A 174 11.10 9.92 -6.62
CA GLY A 174 12.00 10.31 -5.52
C GLY A 174 12.95 9.19 -5.10
N ARG A 175 12.99 8.84 -3.81
CA ARG A 175 13.80 7.75 -3.24
C ARG A 175 13.33 6.35 -3.67
N PHE A 176 12.07 6.23 -4.12
CA PHE A 176 11.48 4.96 -4.54
C PHE A 176 11.86 4.67 -5.98
N GLN A 177 12.88 3.82 -6.14
CA GLN A 177 13.54 3.55 -7.41
C GLN A 177 13.33 2.11 -7.87
N GLU A 178 12.28 1.46 -7.38
CA GLU A 178 11.87 0.09 -7.66
C GLU A 178 10.34 0.05 -7.88
N LEU A 179 9.84 -1.05 -8.45
CA LEU A 179 8.40 -1.30 -8.54
C LEU A 179 7.86 -1.57 -7.13
N TYR A 180 6.79 -0.88 -6.75
CA TYR A 180 6.04 -1.10 -5.50
C TYR A 180 4.67 -1.66 -5.81
N TYR A 181 4.16 -2.57 -4.97
CA TYR A 181 2.97 -3.33 -5.29
C TYR A 181 1.72 -2.44 -5.42
N TRP A 182 1.21 -1.90 -4.31
CA TRP A 182 -0.09 -1.21 -4.35
C TRP A 182 -0.05 0.14 -5.06
N ASP A 183 1.09 0.86 -5.03
CA ASP A 183 1.33 2.10 -5.79
C ASP A 183 1.06 1.90 -7.28
N SER A 184 1.44 0.72 -7.79
CA SER A 184 1.33 0.40 -9.21
C SER A 184 -0.11 0.30 -9.69
N PHE A 185 -1.10 0.12 -8.80
CA PHE A 185 -2.50 0.10 -9.21
C PHE A 185 -2.92 1.47 -9.74
N TRP A 186 -2.54 2.52 -9.02
CA TRP A 186 -2.83 3.90 -9.40
C TRP A 186 -2.04 4.32 -10.63
N ILE A 187 -0.78 3.88 -10.74
CA ILE A 187 0.02 4.09 -11.96
C ILE A 187 -0.63 3.39 -13.16
N LEU A 188 -1.07 2.14 -13.00
CA LEU A 188 -1.75 1.38 -14.05
C LEU A 188 -3.03 2.08 -14.50
N ILE A 189 -3.83 2.61 -13.57
CA ILE A 189 -5.00 3.42 -13.94
C ILE A 189 -4.57 4.67 -14.71
N GLY A 190 -3.55 5.38 -14.24
CA GLY A 190 -2.99 6.54 -14.95
C GLY A 190 -2.57 6.25 -16.38
N LEU A 191 -1.90 5.12 -16.61
CA LEU A 191 -1.47 4.67 -17.93
C LEU A 191 -2.67 4.30 -18.82
N ILE A 192 -3.63 3.54 -18.28
CA ILE A 192 -4.87 3.21 -18.99
C ILE A 192 -5.61 4.47 -19.42
N GLU A 193 -5.78 5.43 -18.52
CA GLU A 193 -6.45 6.70 -18.83
C GLU A 193 -5.62 7.60 -19.75
N SER A 194 -4.34 7.29 -19.95
CA SER A 194 -3.46 7.96 -20.91
C SER A 194 -3.40 7.28 -22.29
N ASP A 195 -4.27 6.30 -22.56
CA ASP A 195 -4.26 5.43 -23.75
C ASP A 195 -2.91 4.69 -23.93
N MET A 196 -2.33 4.23 -22.82
CA MET A 196 -1.01 3.59 -22.73
C MET A 196 -1.12 2.13 -22.24
N ASP A 197 -2.12 1.40 -22.75
CA ASP A 197 -2.45 0.01 -22.38
C ASP A 197 -1.26 -0.95 -22.45
N GLU A 198 -0.34 -0.78 -23.40
CA GLU A 198 0.82 -1.66 -23.52
C GLU A 198 1.73 -1.61 -22.29
N TYR A 199 1.82 -0.44 -21.64
CA TYR A 199 2.66 -0.23 -20.47
C TYR A 199 1.93 -0.67 -19.18
N ALA A 200 0.61 -0.51 -19.13
CA ALA A 200 -0.22 -1.14 -18.10
C ALA A 200 -0.10 -2.67 -18.17
N PHE A 201 -0.06 -3.24 -19.38
CA PHE A 201 0.15 -4.66 -19.58
C PHE A 201 1.56 -5.13 -19.18
N ASP A 202 2.60 -4.32 -19.42
CA ASP A 202 3.95 -4.61 -18.92
C ASP A 202 4.01 -4.69 -17.38
N ILE A 203 3.27 -3.82 -16.67
CA ILE A 203 3.13 -3.90 -15.20
C ILE A 203 2.51 -5.25 -14.78
N ILE A 204 1.41 -5.67 -15.43
CA ILE A 204 0.79 -6.98 -15.16
C ILE A 204 1.79 -8.12 -15.34
N LYS A 205 2.55 -8.13 -16.45
CA LYS A 205 3.57 -9.17 -16.72
C LYS A 205 4.68 -9.16 -15.67
N CYS A 206 5.08 -8.00 -15.17
CA CYS A 206 6.05 -7.90 -14.07
C CYS A 206 5.51 -8.55 -12.79
N PHE A 207 4.25 -8.32 -12.44
CA PHE A 207 3.63 -8.94 -11.26
C PHE A 207 3.42 -10.44 -11.42
N VAL A 208 3.03 -10.93 -12.61
CA VAL A 208 2.98 -12.37 -12.90
C VAL A 208 4.35 -13.03 -12.70
N GLN A 209 5.45 -12.38 -13.13
CA GLN A 209 6.81 -12.89 -12.86
C GLN A 209 7.11 -12.98 -11.36
N LEU A 210 6.72 -11.98 -10.57
CA LEU A 210 6.93 -11.98 -9.12
C LEU A 210 6.13 -13.08 -8.43
N ILE A 211 4.85 -13.25 -8.78
CA ILE A 211 3.99 -14.30 -8.24
C ILE A 211 4.52 -15.68 -8.64
N ASN A 212 4.93 -15.88 -9.90
CA ASN A 212 5.53 -17.14 -10.33
C ASN A 212 6.83 -17.47 -9.58
N ARG A 213 7.58 -16.44 -9.17
CA ARG A 213 8.84 -16.59 -8.44
C ARG A 213 8.66 -16.82 -6.94
N PHE A 214 7.70 -16.14 -6.30
CA PHE A 214 7.59 -16.09 -4.85
C PHE A 214 6.26 -16.63 -4.30
N GLY A 215 5.27 -16.86 -5.15
CA GLY A 215 3.89 -17.19 -4.78
C GLY A 215 3.03 -15.97 -4.39
N TYR A 216 3.62 -14.77 -4.36
CA TYR A 216 2.98 -13.51 -3.99
C TYR A 216 3.78 -12.34 -4.57
N ILE A 217 3.26 -11.12 -4.43
CA ILE A 217 3.97 -9.90 -4.82
C ILE A 217 4.66 -9.30 -3.57
N PRO A 218 6.01 -9.20 -3.53
CA PRO A 218 6.69 -8.50 -2.45
C PRO A 218 6.34 -7.00 -2.42
N ASN A 219 6.45 -6.36 -1.25
CA ASN A 219 6.22 -4.91 -1.07
C ASN A 219 6.83 -4.05 -2.19
N GLY A 220 8.08 -4.33 -2.56
CA GLY A 220 8.68 -3.81 -3.78
C GLY A 220 9.79 -4.72 -4.31
N THR A 221 10.36 -4.37 -5.46
CA THR A 221 11.30 -5.25 -6.17
C THR A 221 12.74 -5.12 -5.67
N ARG A 222 12.92 -5.27 -4.36
CA ARG A 222 14.21 -5.40 -3.69
C ARG A 222 14.26 -6.67 -2.86
N ALA A 223 15.43 -7.29 -2.80
CA ALA A 223 15.72 -8.49 -2.05
C ALA A 223 15.33 -8.39 -0.57
N TYR A 224 15.52 -7.23 0.06
CA TYR A 224 15.16 -7.01 1.46
C TYR A 224 13.65 -6.80 1.69
N TYR A 225 12.85 -6.75 0.62
CA TYR A 225 11.38 -6.77 0.68
C TYR A 225 10.79 -8.19 0.57
N VAL A 226 11.59 -9.22 0.24
CA VAL A 226 11.15 -10.63 -0.03
C VAL A 226 10.67 -11.39 1.24
N GLY A 227 10.20 -10.68 2.26
CA GLY A 227 9.57 -11.26 3.46
C GLY A 227 8.19 -10.70 3.77
N ARG A 228 7.69 -9.76 2.96
CA ARG A 228 6.40 -9.09 3.18
C ARG A 228 5.77 -8.64 1.87
N THR A 229 4.45 -8.58 1.86
CA THR A 229 3.65 -8.11 0.72
C THR A 229 3.26 -6.63 0.90
N GLN A 230 2.19 -6.20 0.24
CA GLN A 230 1.48 -4.93 0.38
C GLN A 230 -0.03 -5.18 0.18
N PRO A 231 -0.91 -4.17 0.29
CA PRO A 231 -2.34 -4.34 0.02
C PRO A 231 -2.62 -5.04 -1.31
N PRO A 232 -3.40 -6.14 -1.34
CA PRO A 232 -3.43 -7.06 -2.48
C PRO A 232 -4.38 -6.58 -3.58
N VAL A 233 -3.90 -5.71 -4.45
CA VAL A 233 -4.69 -5.06 -5.52
C VAL A 233 -4.46 -5.67 -6.91
N PHE A 234 -3.75 -6.79 -7.05
CA PHE A 234 -3.46 -7.41 -8.34
C PHE A 234 -4.71 -7.86 -9.11
N CYS A 235 -5.71 -8.45 -8.44
CA CYS A 235 -6.98 -8.78 -9.08
C CYS A 235 -7.65 -7.51 -9.67
N GLN A 236 -7.60 -6.40 -8.94
CA GLN A 236 -8.17 -5.12 -9.38
C GLN A 236 -7.41 -4.55 -10.56
N MET A 237 -6.07 -4.66 -10.60
CA MET A 237 -5.26 -4.30 -11.76
C MET A 237 -5.69 -5.08 -13.01
N LEU A 238 -5.81 -6.40 -12.89
CA LEU A 238 -6.28 -7.27 -13.98
C LEU A 238 -7.67 -6.84 -14.46
N TYR A 239 -8.60 -6.62 -13.53
CA TYR A 239 -9.97 -6.26 -13.86
C TYR A 239 -10.07 -4.89 -14.55
N LYS A 240 -9.34 -3.87 -14.06
CA LYS A 240 -9.30 -2.53 -14.67
C LYS A 240 -8.75 -2.59 -16.10
N LEU A 241 -7.64 -3.30 -16.34
CA LEU A 241 -7.09 -3.43 -17.70
C LEU A 241 -8.00 -4.26 -18.61
N TYR A 242 -8.53 -5.39 -18.12
CA TYR A 242 -9.42 -6.27 -18.89
C TYR A 242 -10.69 -5.56 -19.38
N THR A 243 -11.32 -4.77 -18.50
CA THR A 243 -12.55 -4.04 -18.81
C THR A 243 -12.31 -2.82 -19.68
N HIS A 244 -11.13 -2.21 -19.61
CA HIS A 244 -10.77 -1.06 -20.44
C HIS A 244 -10.34 -1.47 -21.85
N THR A 245 -9.40 -2.41 -21.96
CA THR A 245 -8.69 -2.65 -23.21
C THR A 245 -9.59 -3.25 -24.28
N LYS A 246 -9.28 -2.93 -25.54
CA LYS A 246 -9.88 -3.57 -26.73
C LYS A 246 -8.96 -4.61 -27.37
N ASN A 247 -7.77 -4.82 -26.80
CA ASN A 247 -6.79 -5.77 -27.33
C ASN A 247 -7.10 -7.19 -26.82
N ASP A 248 -7.47 -8.08 -27.74
CA ASP A 248 -7.83 -9.46 -27.40
C ASP A 248 -6.65 -10.29 -26.87
N GLU A 249 -5.41 -10.01 -27.30
CA GLU A 249 -4.21 -10.69 -26.78
C GLU A 249 -3.98 -10.36 -25.30
N ILE A 250 -4.20 -9.11 -24.90
CA ILE A 250 -4.12 -8.69 -23.50
C ILE A 250 -5.21 -9.36 -22.68
N LYS A 251 -6.45 -9.38 -23.19
CA LYS A 251 -7.58 -10.05 -22.52
C LYS A 251 -7.33 -11.54 -22.33
N GLU A 252 -6.81 -12.21 -23.35
CA GLU A 252 -6.48 -13.63 -23.29
C GLU A 252 -5.36 -13.90 -22.29
N TYR A 253 -4.31 -13.08 -22.25
CA TYR A 253 -3.27 -13.20 -21.24
C TYR A 253 -3.81 -13.03 -19.82
N ILE A 254 -4.71 -12.05 -19.60
CA ILE A 254 -5.33 -11.83 -18.29
C ILE A 254 -6.15 -13.04 -17.86
N LEU A 255 -6.94 -13.62 -18.75
CA LEU A 255 -7.78 -14.78 -18.44
C LEU A 255 -6.99 -16.09 -18.28
N THR A 256 -5.75 -16.14 -18.76
CA THR A 256 -4.86 -17.30 -18.65
C THR A 256 -3.80 -17.10 -17.57
N GLU A 257 -2.66 -16.52 -17.91
CA GLU A 257 -1.52 -16.33 -17.01
C GLU A 257 -1.83 -15.35 -15.86
N GLY A 258 -2.59 -14.30 -16.15
CA GLY A 258 -3.01 -13.32 -15.14
C GLY A 258 -3.89 -13.94 -14.06
N LEU A 259 -4.96 -14.63 -14.44
CA LEU A 259 -5.89 -15.29 -13.53
C LEU A 259 -5.17 -16.36 -12.71
N LYS A 260 -4.33 -17.20 -13.33
CA LYS A 260 -3.54 -18.21 -12.63
C LYS A 260 -2.64 -17.58 -11.57
N ALA A 261 -2.00 -16.45 -11.87
CA ALA A 261 -1.19 -15.73 -10.89
C ALA A 261 -2.06 -15.13 -9.77
N ALA A 262 -3.22 -14.56 -10.10
CA ALA A 262 -4.13 -14.02 -9.09
C ALA A 262 -4.66 -15.09 -8.13
N GLU A 263 -4.98 -16.29 -8.63
CA GLU A 263 -5.36 -17.44 -7.82
C GLU A 263 -4.21 -17.89 -6.90
N ALA A 264 -2.97 -17.92 -7.41
CA ALA A 264 -1.79 -18.26 -6.61
C ALA A 264 -1.52 -17.25 -5.48
N GLU A 265 -1.69 -15.94 -5.75
CA GLU A 265 -1.55 -14.91 -4.71
C GLU A 265 -2.69 -15.00 -3.69
N TYR A 266 -3.93 -15.26 -4.13
CA TYR A 266 -5.05 -15.49 -3.22
C TYR A 266 -4.77 -16.67 -2.28
N ASP A 267 -4.26 -17.78 -2.80
CA ASP A 267 -3.87 -18.94 -2.01
C ASP A 267 -2.77 -18.60 -0.99
N PHE A 268 -1.78 -17.79 -1.39
CA PHE A 268 -0.77 -17.28 -0.46
C PHE A 268 -1.41 -16.47 0.68
N LEU A 269 -2.33 -15.57 0.37
CA LEU A 269 -3.00 -14.72 1.37
C LEU A 269 -3.87 -15.56 2.32
N MET A 270 -4.66 -16.49 1.78
CA MET A 270 -5.52 -17.38 2.58
C MET A 270 -4.72 -18.36 3.44
N THR A 271 -3.50 -18.70 3.04
CA THR A 271 -2.63 -19.60 3.78
C THR A 271 -1.77 -18.87 4.82
N ASN A 272 -1.18 -17.73 4.45
CA ASN A 272 -0.13 -17.07 5.21
C ASN A 272 -0.58 -15.79 5.92
N ARG A 273 -1.72 -15.24 5.53
CA ARG A 273 -2.30 -14.01 6.07
C ARG A 273 -3.70 -14.20 6.64
N ARG A 274 -4.19 -15.43 6.75
CA ARG A 274 -5.44 -15.71 7.49
C ARG A 274 -5.21 -15.55 8.99
N ILE A 275 -6.24 -15.11 9.71
CA ILE A 275 -6.20 -14.98 11.17
C ILE A 275 -5.77 -16.30 11.82
N LYS A 276 -4.82 -16.22 12.77
CA LYS A 276 -4.30 -17.34 13.56
C LYS A 276 -4.56 -17.10 15.04
N ASN A 277 -5.84 -17.02 15.40
CA ASN A 277 -6.32 -16.91 16.77
C ASN A 277 -7.31 -18.06 17.01
N GLU A 278 -7.18 -18.78 18.12
CA GLU A 278 -7.98 -19.99 18.41
C GLU A 278 -9.49 -19.69 18.41
N ASP A 279 -9.92 -18.55 18.96
CA ASP A 279 -11.33 -18.16 19.04
C ASP A 279 -11.90 -17.74 17.67
N LEU A 280 -11.05 -17.39 16.72
CA LEU A 280 -11.40 -16.85 15.40
C LEU A 280 -10.85 -17.70 14.25
N GLU A 281 -10.39 -18.92 14.52
CA GLU A 281 -9.69 -19.77 13.54
C GLU A 281 -10.60 -20.22 12.38
N ASN A 282 -11.91 -20.18 12.59
CA ASN A 282 -12.92 -20.55 11.61
C ASN A 282 -13.36 -19.37 10.73
N GLU A 283 -12.96 -18.14 11.07
CA GLU A 283 -13.34 -16.96 10.32
C GLU A 283 -12.58 -16.83 9.00
N ILE A 284 -13.27 -16.37 7.96
CA ILE A 284 -12.64 -16.01 6.69
C ILE A 284 -12.22 -14.54 6.79
N LEU A 285 -11.19 -14.28 7.60
CA LEU A 285 -10.59 -12.96 7.77
C LEU A 285 -9.07 -13.04 7.63
N ASN A 286 -8.50 -11.98 7.07
CA ASN A 286 -7.07 -11.82 6.86
C ASN A 286 -6.49 -10.70 7.73
N MET A 287 -5.19 -10.81 8.00
CA MET A 287 -4.36 -9.87 8.75
C MET A 287 -3.05 -9.65 8.00
N TYR A 288 -2.50 -8.43 8.08
CA TYR A 288 -1.09 -8.22 7.80
C TYR A 288 -0.30 -8.87 8.94
N VAL A 289 0.70 -9.70 8.61
CA VAL A 289 1.56 -10.36 9.60
C VAL A 289 2.90 -10.72 8.99
N VAL A 290 3.96 -10.21 9.60
CA VAL A 290 5.34 -10.62 9.36
C VAL A 290 5.97 -11.08 10.68
N ASP A 291 6.54 -12.28 10.73
CA ASP A 291 7.31 -12.77 11.89
C ASP A 291 8.80 -12.59 11.66
N THR A 292 9.42 -11.67 12.40
CA THR A 292 10.87 -11.42 12.32
C THR A 292 11.43 -10.92 13.65
N ASN A 293 12.69 -11.23 13.91
CA ASN A 293 13.46 -10.68 15.01
C ASN A 293 14.59 -9.75 14.54
N LYS A 294 14.52 -9.28 13.29
CA LYS A 294 15.51 -8.40 12.67
C LYS A 294 14.88 -7.06 12.26
N PRO A 295 15.60 -5.94 12.39
CA PRO A 295 15.14 -4.66 11.87
C PRO A 295 15.03 -4.69 10.34
N ARG A 296 14.22 -3.80 9.79
CA ARG A 296 14.15 -3.51 8.36
C ARG A 296 15.51 -2.96 7.90
N LEU A 297 16.02 -3.47 6.78
CA LEU A 297 17.35 -3.09 6.30
C LEU A 297 17.39 -1.62 5.83
N GLU A 298 16.29 -1.16 5.24
CA GLU A 298 16.06 0.18 4.71
C GLU A 298 15.64 1.23 5.73
N SER A 299 15.34 0.81 6.98
CA SER A 299 15.00 1.65 8.14
C SER A 299 15.74 1.15 9.38
N TYR A 300 17.01 0.72 9.21
CA TYR A 300 17.73 -0.05 10.24
C TYR A 300 17.91 0.74 11.53
N LYS A 301 18.34 2.00 11.40
CA LYS A 301 18.56 2.91 12.53
C LYS A 301 17.24 3.25 13.22
N GLU A 302 16.22 3.53 12.43
CA GLU A 302 14.88 3.89 12.88
C GLU A 302 14.28 2.77 13.73
N ASP A 303 14.28 1.54 13.21
CA ASP A 303 13.78 0.35 13.91
C ASP A 303 14.52 0.09 15.23
N LEU A 304 15.85 0.22 15.24
CA LEU A 304 16.64 0.07 16.46
C LEU A 304 16.33 1.18 17.49
N THR A 305 16.06 2.40 17.02
CA THR A 305 15.69 3.52 17.89
C THR A 305 14.32 3.28 18.53
N THR A 306 13.35 2.76 17.77
CA THR A 306 12.04 2.35 18.30
C THR A 306 12.16 1.21 19.31
N LEU A 307 13.03 0.24 19.08
CA LEU A 307 13.30 -0.80 20.08
C LEU A 307 13.95 -0.21 21.34
N ALA A 308 14.90 0.70 21.19
CA ALA A 308 15.61 1.32 22.31
C ALA A 308 14.69 2.22 23.17
N SER A 309 13.62 2.79 22.61
CA SER A 309 12.66 3.58 23.39
C SER A 309 11.77 2.73 24.30
N ASN A 310 11.63 1.43 24.04
CA ASN A 310 10.94 0.50 24.93
C ASN A 310 11.51 -0.95 24.83
N PRO A 311 12.71 -1.19 25.39
CA PRO A 311 13.43 -2.46 25.21
C PRO A 311 12.72 -3.65 25.87
N ASN A 312 11.84 -3.40 26.84
CA ASN A 312 11.10 -4.43 27.57
C ASN A 312 10.10 -5.19 26.69
N LEU A 313 9.70 -4.64 25.54
CA LEU A 313 8.80 -5.31 24.59
C LEU A 313 9.48 -6.47 23.85
N GLY A 314 10.81 -6.49 23.78
CA GLY A 314 11.59 -7.48 23.06
C GLY A 314 11.66 -7.23 21.55
N SER A 315 12.81 -7.58 20.95
CA SER A 315 13.10 -7.27 19.54
C SER A 315 12.12 -7.91 18.55
N ARG A 316 11.75 -9.17 18.76
CA ARG A 316 10.79 -9.87 17.88
C ARG A 316 9.43 -9.17 17.85
N ARG A 317 8.90 -8.73 18.99
CA ARG A 317 7.62 -8.02 19.02
C ARG A 317 7.70 -6.69 18.27
N VAL A 318 8.71 -5.88 18.56
CA VAL A 318 8.86 -4.56 17.93
C VAL A 318 9.06 -4.70 16.42
N PHE A 319 10.03 -5.51 15.99
CA PHE A 319 10.35 -5.64 14.58
C PHE A 319 9.26 -6.32 13.76
N SER A 320 8.61 -7.38 14.27
CA SER A 320 7.45 -7.98 13.59
C SER A 320 6.35 -6.94 13.35
N ASN A 321 6.04 -6.08 14.34
CA ASN A 321 5.04 -5.03 14.15
C ASN A 321 5.48 -3.94 13.16
N LEU A 322 6.75 -3.50 13.18
CA LEU A 322 7.25 -2.52 12.22
C LEU A 322 7.24 -3.04 10.78
N TRP A 323 7.67 -4.30 10.57
CA TRP A 323 7.57 -4.96 9.27
C TRP A 323 6.13 -5.13 8.81
N THR A 324 5.24 -5.46 9.74
CA THR A 324 3.80 -5.62 9.46
C THR A 324 3.14 -4.27 9.14
N GLY A 325 3.54 -3.19 9.80
CA GLY A 325 3.09 -1.82 9.45
C GLY A 325 3.53 -1.42 8.04
N ALA A 326 4.74 -1.82 7.61
CA ALA A 326 5.17 -1.63 6.22
C ALA A 326 4.43 -2.54 5.23
N GLU A 327 4.01 -3.73 5.65
CA GLU A 327 3.17 -4.62 4.84
C GLU A 327 1.76 -4.05 4.62
N SER A 328 1.21 -3.27 5.56
CA SER A 328 -0.12 -2.67 5.39
C SER A 328 -0.15 -1.51 4.41
N GLY A 329 1.02 -1.01 3.99
CA GLY A 329 1.15 0.24 3.24
C GLY A 329 0.97 1.50 4.10
N TRP A 330 0.62 1.36 5.39
CA TRP A 330 0.40 2.46 6.34
C TRP A 330 1.53 2.51 7.38
N ASP A 331 2.78 2.66 6.94
CA ASP A 331 3.97 2.79 7.78
C ASP A 331 4.34 4.27 8.01
N PHE A 332 4.01 4.92 9.12
CA PHE A 332 3.19 4.42 10.21
C PHE A 332 1.93 5.27 10.39
N SER A 333 1.04 4.76 11.24
CA SER A 333 -0.24 5.36 11.57
C SER A 333 -0.56 5.05 13.03
N SER A 334 -1.22 6.00 13.68
CA SER A 334 -1.86 5.83 14.97
C SER A 334 -2.86 4.69 15.01
N ARG A 335 -3.43 4.36 13.84
CA ARG A 335 -4.32 3.22 13.61
C ARG A 335 -3.80 1.92 14.23
N TRP A 336 -2.48 1.79 14.29
CA TRP A 336 -1.77 0.59 14.74
C TRP A 336 -1.26 0.66 16.19
N LEU A 337 -1.41 1.81 16.87
CA LEU A 337 -0.83 2.05 18.19
C LEU A 337 -1.83 1.68 19.29
N VAL A 338 -1.37 0.89 20.27
CA VAL A 338 -2.21 0.43 21.39
C VAL A 338 -1.60 0.81 22.72
N GLY A 339 -2.32 1.59 23.52
CA GLY A 339 -1.91 1.94 24.88
C GLY A 339 -0.96 3.13 24.99
N GLY A 340 -0.77 3.91 23.92
CA GLY A 340 -0.08 5.22 23.98
C GLY A 340 0.33 5.74 22.59
N PRO A 341 0.75 7.01 22.50
CA PRO A 341 0.92 7.72 21.21
C PRO A 341 2.27 7.49 20.52
N TYR A 342 3.14 6.65 21.08
CA TYR A 342 4.49 6.42 20.56
C TYR A 342 4.54 5.20 19.65
N LEU A 343 5.33 5.26 18.59
CA LEU A 343 5.51 4.16 17.63
C LEU A 343 5.94 2.84 18.29
N SER A 344 6.66 2.87 19.42
CA SER A 344 7.01 1.66 20.18
C SER A 344 5.79 0.86 20.67
N ASN A 345 4.60 1.47 20.69
CA ASN A 345 3.33 0.82 21.05
C ASN A 345 2.59 0.21 19.86
N ILE A 346 3.22 0.12 18.69
CA ILE A 346 2.66 -0.55 17.52
C ILE A 346 2.31 -2.02 17.84
N ASP A 347 1.09 -2.43 17.51
CA ASP A 347 0.56 -3.76 17.84
C ASP A 347 -0.31 -4.35 16.71
N ILE A 348 -0.02 -3.98 15.46
CA ILE A 348 -0.72 -4.41 14.24
C ILE A 348 -0.81 -5.93 14.09
N ILE A 349 0.16 -6.71 14.59
CA ILE A 349 0.11 -8.18 14.50
C ILE A 349 -1.06 -8.81 15.29
N ASN A 350 -1.74 -8.03 16.13
CA ASN A 350 -2.92 -8.43 16.88
C ASN A 350 -4.22 -7.80 16.36
N ILE A 351 -4.16 -7.11 15.22
CA ILE A 351 -5.27 -6.32 14.67
C ILE A 351 -5.76 -6.97 13.38
N ILE A 352 -7.08 -7.15 13.27
CA ILE A 352 -7.77 -7.52 12.04
C ILE A 352 -8.11 -6.24 11.27
N PRO A 353 -7.47 -5.97 10.12
CA PRO A 353 -7.65 -4.71 9.40
C PRO A 353 -8.91 -4.72 8.53
N VAL A 354 -9.71 -3.65 8.57
CA VAL A 354 -10.91 -3.48 7.75
C VAL A 354 -10.55 -3.41 6.26
N ASP A 355 -9.55 -2.61 5.92
CA ASP A 355 -9.10 -2.38 4.54
C ASP A 355 -8.63 -3.66 3.85
N LEU A 356 -7.79 -4.47 4.51
CA LEU A 356 -7.33 -5.75 3.95
C LEU A 356 -8.51 -6.66 3.62
N ASN A 357 -9.49 -6.76 4.51
CA ASN A 357 -10.65 -7.62 4.27
C ASN A 357 -11.60 -7.04 3.22
N ALA A 358 -11.68 -5.71 3.10
CA ALA A 358 -12.37 -5.04 1.99
C ALA A 358 -11.68 -5.33 0.64
N PHE A 359 -10.34 -5.31 0.57
CA PHE A 359 -9.61 -5.71 -0.63
C PHE A 359 -9.85 -7.18 -0.99
N MET A 360 -9.84 -8.07 0.01
CA MET A 360 -10.11 -9.50 -0.22
C MET A 360 -11.53 -9.76 -0.73
N LEU A 361 -12.52 -9.01 -0.24
CA LEU A 361 -13.90 -9.05 -0.76
C LEU A 361 -13.94 -8.75 -2.27
N GLU A 362 -13.24 -7.71 -2.72
CA GLU A 362 -13.18 -7.37 -4.14
C GLU A 362 -12.39 -8.39 -4.96
N ASN A 363 -11.29 -8.91 -4.42
CA ASN A 363 -10.50 -9.95 -5.09
C ASN A 363 -11.33 -11.22 -5.31
N GLU A 364 -12.08 -11.67 -4.31
CA GLU A 364 -12.97 -12.83 -4.43
C GLU A 364 -14.04 -12.59 -5.50
N LYS A 365 -14.63 -11.39 -5.55
CA LYS A 365 -15.59 -11.01 -6.60
C LYS A 365 -14.98 -11.03 -8.01
N ILE A 366 -13.76 -10.54 -8.16
CA ILE A 366 -13.07 -10.53 -9.46
C ILE A 366 -12.68 -11.95 -9.89
N LEU A 367 -12.19 -12.78 -8.98
CA LEU A 367 -11.86 -14.18 -9.26
C LEU A 367 -13.09 -14.98 -9.70
N ILE A 368 -14.26 -14.74 -9.08
CA ILE A 368 -15.54 -15.30 -9.51
C ILE A 368 -15.84 -14.86 -10.95
N LYS A 369 -15.78 -13.56 -11.25
CA LYS A 369 -16.07 -13.03 -12.59
C LYS A 369 -15.16 -13.60 -13.68
N PHE A 370 -13.86 -13.69 -13.42
CA PHE A 370 -12.93 -14.25 -14.41
C PHE A 370 -13.14 -15.75 -14.61
N ASN A 371 -13.40 -16.52 -13.56
CA ASN A 371 -13.72 -17.94 -13.72
C ASN A 371 -15.06 -18.16 -14.44
N GLN A 372 -16.07 -17.30 -14.22
CA GLN A 372 -17.31 -17.31 -15.01
C GLN A 372 -17.06 -16.99 -16.49
N GLU A 373 -16.17 -16.04 -16.79
CA GLU A 373 -15.78 -15.72 -18.16
C GLU A 373 -15.11 -16.91 -18.85
N ILE A 374 -14.22 -17.64 -18.16
CA ILE A 374 -13.63 -18.89 -18.65
C ILE A 374 -14.73 -19.93 -18.91
N GLN A 375 -15.64 -20.13 -17.95
CA GLN A 375 -16.74 -21.09 -18.07
C GLN A 375 -17.65 -20.80 -19.26
N ASN A 376 -17.87 -19.53 -19.60
CA ASN A 376 -18.69 -19.12 -20.74
C ASN A 376 -17.99 -19.35 -22.10
N ARG A 377 -16.66 -19.40 -22.13
CA ARG A 377 -15.86 -19.54 -23.37
C ARG A 377 -15.50 -20.98 -23.71
N SER A 378 -15.43 -21.86 -22.72
CA SER A 378 -15.02 -23.26 -22.92
C SER A 378 -16.14 -24.25 -22.63
N THR A 379 -15.97 -25.51 -23.06
CA THR A 379 -16.77 -26.62 -22.50
C THR A 379 -16.65 -26.67 -20.98
N PHE A 380 -17.72 -27.10 -20.31
CA PHE A 380 -17.80 -27.22 -18.85
C PHE A 380 -16.53 -27.84 -18.24
N SER A 381 -15.93 -27.13 -17.28
CA SER A 381 -14.80 -27.57 -16.47
C SER A 381 -15.24 -27.66 -15.01
N GLN A 382 -15.09 -28.84 -14.40
CA GLN A 382 -15.41 -29.02 -12.98
C GLN A 382 -14.50 -28.15 -12.09
N ASP A 383 -13.21 -28.03 -12.43
CA ASP A 383 -12.25 -27.19 -11.71
C ASP A 383 -12.69 -25.72 -11.65
N THR A 384 -13.12 -25.17 -12.77
CA THR A 384 -13.62 -23.79 -12.85
C THR A 384 -14.89 -23.61 -12.01
N SER A 385 -15.81 -24.57 -12.06
CA SER A 385 -17.03 -24.55 -11.23
C SER A 385 -16.71 -24.60 -9.73
N ASP A 386 -15.75 -25.44 -9.33
CA ASP A 386 -15.33 -25.57 -7.93
C ASP A 386 -14.68 -24.27 -7.41
N LYS A 387 -13.87 -23.61 -8.23
CA LYS A 387 -13.28 -22.29 -7.91
C LYS A 387 -14.34 -21.20 -7.74
N ILE A 388 -15.32 -21.13 -8.65
CA ILE A 388 -16.45 -20.18 -8.53
C ILE A 388 -17.18 -20.39 -7.19
N ASN A 389 -17.48 -21.64 -6.84
CA ASN A 389 -18.15 -21.98 -5.58
C ASN A 389 -17.30 -21.60 -4.37
N LEU A 390 -16.01 -21.96 -4.37
CA LEU A 390 -15.08 -21.65 -3.30
C LEU A 390 -15.00 -20.13 -3.02
N TYR A 391 -14.78 -19.33 -4.07
CA TYR A 391 -14.66 -17.89 -3.90
C TYR A 391 -15.98 -17.24 -3.50
N THR A 392 -17.11 -17.76 -4.00
CA THR A 392 -18.45 -17.30 -3.58
C THR A 392 -18.69 -17.57 -2.10
N GLU A 393 -18.36 -18.78 -1.63
CA GLU A 393 -18.51 -19.16 -0.22
C GLU A 393 -17.59 -18.33 0.69
N ASN A 394 -16.32 -18.18 0.32
CA ASN A 394 -15.36 -17.37 1.08
C ASN A 394 -15.79 -15.91 1.14
N ARG A 395 -16.28 -15.34 0.03
CA ARG A 395 -16.80 -13.97 -0.02
C ARG A 395 -17.97 -13.75 0.93
N SER A 396 -18.94 -14.68 0.94
CA SER A 396 -20.08 -14.62 1.86
C SER A 396 -19.63 -14.69 3.32
N LYS A 397 -18.81 -15.69 3.65
CA LYS A 397 -18.29 -15.89 5.02
C LYS A 397 -17.45 -14.71 5.50
N ARG A 398 -16.65 -14.12 4.61
CA ARG A 398 -15.87 -12.92 4.92
C ARG A 398 -16.78 -11.75 5.24
N TRP A 399 -17.79 -11.50 4.43
CA TRP A 399 -18.75 -10.42 4.67
C TRP A 399 -19.47 -10.58 6.01
N GLU A 400 -19.95 -11.79 6.32
CA GLU A 400 -20.56 -12.12 7.61
C GLU A 400 -19.59 -11.87 8.77
N ALA A 401 -18.34 -12.33 8.66
CA ALA A 401 -17.32 -12.15 9.68
C ALA A 401 -16.96 -10.67 9.88
N MET A 402 -16.83 -9.89 8.79
CA MET A 402 -16.61 -8.44 8.86
C MET A 402 -17.73 -7.73 9.60
N ASN A 403 -19.00 -8.06 9.33
CA ASN A 403 -20.14 -7.44 10.00
C ASN A 403 -20.30 -7.87 11.46
N ARG A 404 -19.82 -9.06 11.82
CA ARG A 404 -19.87 -9.53 13.20
C ARG A 404 -18.73 -9.00 14.06
N ILE A 405 -17.52 -8.93 13.50
CA ILE A 405 -16.29 -8.62 14.25
C ILE A 405 -15.85 -7.18 14.06
N LEU A 406 -15.83 -6.69 12.83
CA LEU A 406 -15.27 -5.37 12.49
C LEU A 406 -16.32 -4.27 12.58
N PHE A 407 -17.60 -4.56 12.44
CA PHE A 407 -18.64 -3.53 12.58
C PHE A 407 -18.82 -3.11 14.04
N ASN A 408 -18.48 -1.86 14.34
CA ASN A 408 -18.68 -1.25 15.64
C ASN A 408 -20.11 -0.70 15.73
N LYS A 409 -21.00 -1.46 16.38
CA LYS A 409 -22.41 -1.12 16.54
C LYS A 409 -22.66 0.22 17.24
N ASN A 410 -21.75 0.65 18.12
CA ASN A 410 -21.89 1.92 18.83
C ASN A 410 -21.58 3.13 17.94
N LEU A 411 -20.71 2.96 16.94
CA LEU A 411 -20.37 4.00 15.97
C LEU A 411 -21.22 3.91 14.70
N GLY A 412 -21.72 2.72 14.36
CA GLY A 412 -22.44 2.47 13.10
C GLY A 412 -21.53 2.35 11.88
N CYS A 413 -20.26 1.96 12.06
CA CYS A 413 -19.30 1.79 10.97
C CYS A 413 -18.29 0.66 11.27
N TRP A 414 -17.50 0.25 10.28
CA TRP A 414 -16.45 -0.76 10.46
C TRP A 414 -15.19 -0.14 11.07
N ASN A 415 -14.60 -0.81 12.04
CA ASN A 415 -13.37 -0.43 12.72
C ASN A 415 -12.45 -1.66 12.81
N ASP A 416 -11.14 -1.42 12.84
CA ASP A 416 -10.21 -2.52 13.01
C ASP A 416 -10.40 -3.15 14.40
N TYR A 417 -10.29 -4.46 14.50
CA TYR A 417 -10.53 -5.18 15.76
C TYR A 417 -9.23 -5.78 16.29
N ASN A 418 -8.90 -5.45 17.55
CA ASN A 418 -7.75 -6.04 18.24
C ASN A 418 -8.23 -7.20 19.12
N PHE A 419 -7.90 -8.43 18.74
CA PHE A 419 -8.32 -9.65 19.46
C PHE A 419 -7.52 -9.89 20.75
N ARG A 420 -6.41 -9.17 20.97
CA ARG A 420 -5.66 -9.25 22.23
C ARG A 420 -6.31 -8.39 23.30
N THR A 421 -6.85 -7.22 22.94
CA THR A 421 -7.57 -6.33 23.87
C THR A 421 -9.08 -6.52 23.85
N ASN A 422 -9.60 -7.28 22.87
CA ASN A 422 -11.03 -7.46 22.60
C ASN A 422 -11.78 -6.15 22.37
N THR A 423 -11.12 -5.20 21.68
CA THR A 423 -11.68 -3.87 21.41
C THR A 423 -11.41 -3.45 19.98
N HIS A 424 -12.31 -2.63 19.43
CA HIS A 424 -12.02 -1.86 18.22
C HIS A 424 -10.92 -0.82 18.47
N ASN A 425 -10.28 -0.37 17.40
CA ASN A 425 -9.42 0.81 17.43
C ASN A 425 -10.23 2.07 17.84
N ASP A 426 -9.50 3.15 18.11
CA ASP A 426 -10.13 4.36 18.61
C ASP A 426 -11.19 4.91 17.61
N SER A 427 -12.24 5.54 18.13
CA SER A 427 -13.39 6.01 17.35
C SER A 427 -13.14 7.18 16.38
N ARG A 428 -11.92 7.71 16.24
CA ARG A 428 -11.66 8.73 15.21
C ARG A 428 -11.82 8.12 13.83
N PHE A 429 -12.03 8.98 12.84
CA PHE A 429 -12.06 8.55 11.46
C PHE A 429 -10.72 7.92 11.06
N TYR A 430 -10.78 6.78 10.39
CA TYR A 430 -9.72 6.23 9.57
C TYR A 430 -10.32 5.91 8.22
N PHE A 431 -9.61 6.20 7.13
CA PHE A 431 -10.16 5.98 5.79
C PHE A 431 -10.56 4.51 5.55
N SER A 432 -9.90 3.57 6.23
CA SER A 432 -10.27 2.15 6.23
C SER A 432 -11.70 1.88 6.70
N ASN A 433 -12.28 2.73 7.55
CA ASN A 433 -13.63 2.55 8.09
C ASN A 433 -14.69 2.47 6.99
N ILE A 434 -14.50 3.24 5.91
CA ILE A 434 -15.48 3.35 4.81
C ILE A 434 -15.18 2.43 3.63
N MET A 435 -14.02 1.78 3.61
CA MET A 435 -13.62 0.91 2.48
C MET A 435 -14.58 -0.25 2.19
N PRO A 436 -15.28 -0.86 3.17
CA PRO A 436 -16.28 -1.88 2.87
C PRO A 436 -17.40 -1.36 1.94
N LEU A 437 -17.75 -0.07 2.02
CA LEU A 437 -18.76 0.55 1.14
C LEU A 437 -18.40 0.42 -0.35
N PHE A 438 -17.11 0.36 -0.67
CA PHE A 438 -16.64 0.39 -2.06
C PHE A 438 -16.89 -0.94 -2.78
N TYR A 439 -17.03 -2.03 -2.01
CA TYR A 439 -17.02 -3.42 -2.50
C TYR A 439 -18.23 -4.24 -2.05
N MET A 440 -19.24 -3.60 -1.44
CA MET A 440 -20.42 -4.26 -0.90
C MET A 440 -21.66 -4.24 -1.80
N GLU A 441 -21.64 -3.59 -2.97
CA GLU A 441 -22.87 -3.34 -3.79
C GLU A 441 -23.75 -4.59 -4.04
N ASP A 442 -23.13 -5.76 -4.23
CA ASP A 442 -23.79 -7.05 -4.50
C ASP A 442 -24.18 -7.81 -3.23
N LEU A 443 -23.71 -7.34 -2.07
CA LEU A 443 -23.95 -7.93 -0.75
C LEU A 443 -24.95 -7.11 0.07
N ASN A 444 -24.86 -5.78 0.01
CA ASN A 444 -25.75 -4.82 0.63
C ASN A 444 -25.70 -3.50 -0.15
N ASN A 445 -26.86 -3.04 -0.63
CA ASN A 445 -27.00 -1.77 -1.35
C ASN A 445 -28.00 -0.83 -0.67
N ASP A 446 -28.06 -0.88 0.67
CA ASP A 446 -28.90 0.02 1.44
C ASP A 446 -28.32 1.45 1.41
N GLU A 447 -29.00 2.33 0.68
CA GLU A 447 -28.63 3.74 0.55
C GLU A 447 -28.60 4.46 1.91
N HIS A 448 -29.44 4.05 2.88
CA HIS A 448 -29.43 4.65 4.21
C HIS A 448 -28.12 4.36 4.95
N VAL A 449 -27.55 3.16 4.81
CA VAL A 449 -26.24 2.82 5.40
C VAL A 449 -25.14 3.73 4.83
N ILE A 450 -25.16 3.94 3.51
CA ILE A 450 -24.21 4.83 2.83
C ILE A 450 -24.35 6.27 3.35
N LYS A 451 -25.57 6.83 3.32
CA LYS A 451 -25.84 8.20 3.78
C LYS A 451 -25.50 8.40 5.26
N ASN A 452 -25.81 7.42 6.13
CA ASN A 452 -25.47 7.45 7.55
C ASN A 452 -23.96 7.58 7.76
N ILE A 453 -23.16 6.78 7.07
CA ILE A 453 -21.69 6.81 7.20
C ILE A 453 -21.10 8.09 6.58
N LEU A 454 -21.63 8.56 5.44
CA LEU A 454 -21.25 9.84 4.85
C LEU A 454 -21.53 11.00 5.81
N ASN A 455 -22.70 11.01 6.45
CA ASN A 455 -23.08 12.04 7.43
C ASN A 455 -22.23 11.95 8.71
N LEU A 456 -21.95 10.73 9.21
CA LEU A 456 -21.10 10.48 10.38
C LEU A 456 -19.71 11.09 10.23
N TYR A 457 -19.10 10.96 9.05
CA TYR A 457 -17.74 11.42 8.77
C TYR A 457 -17.67 12.65 7.86
N LYS A 458 -18.76 13.41 7.71
CA LYS A 458 -18.84 14.50 6.72
C LYS A 458 -17.73 15.55 6.86
N GLU A 459 -17.31 15.86 8.09
CA GLU A 459 -16.18 16.79 8.32
C GLU A 459 -14.87 16.21 7.76
N SER A 460 -14.55 14.95 8.04
CA SER A 460 -13.34 14.33 7.49
C SER A 460 -13.43 14.13 5.98
N LEU A 461 -14.59 13.74 5.46
CA LEU A 461 -14.77 13.40 4.05
C LEU A 461 -14.92 14.62 3.12
N PHE A 462 -15.44 15.73 3.62
CA PHE A 462 -15.79 16.90 2.80
C PHE A 462 -15.40 18.26 3.42
N GLY A 463 -14.92 18.30 4.67
CA GLY A 463 -14.67 19.55 5.39
C GLY A 463 -13.31 20.19 5.11
N HIS A 464 -12.44 19.52 4.33
CA HIS A 464 -11.04 19.89 4.18
C HIS A 464 -10.70 20.34 2.75
N PRO A 465 -10.27 21.60 2.54
CA PRO A 465 -10.06 22.16 1.20
C PRO A 465 -8.91 21.52 0.43
N GLY A 466 -8.01 20.83 1.11
CA GLY A 466 -6.84 20.19 0.53
C GLY A 466 -7.02 18.72 0.15
N GLY A 467 -8.20 18.13 0.37
CA GLY A 467 -8.51 16.73 0.08
C GLY A 467 -8.92 15.92 1.32
N VAL A 468 -9.16 14.62 1.14
CA VAL A 468 -9.62 13.72 2.22
C VAL A 468 -8.42 13.23 3.04
N PRO A 469 -8.40 13.40 4.38
CA PRO A 469 -7.32 12.90 5.22
C PRO A 469 -7.38 11.38 5.37
N CYS A 470 -6.25 10.74 5.69
CA CYS A 470 -6.22 9.30 5.99
C CYS A 470 -6.77 8.95 7.38
N SER A 471 -6.73 9.89 8.33
CA SER A 471 -7.40 9.77 9.63
C SER A 471 -7.98 11.10 10.10
N GLY A 472 -8.84 11.07 11.11
CA GLY A 472 -9.35 12.26 11.80
C GLY A 472 -8.31 12.87 12.73
N LYS A 473 -8.60 14.07 13.24
CA LYS A 473 -7.73 14.79 14.17
C LYS A 473 -7.33 13.91 15.37
N PRO A 474 -6.09 14.07 15.88
CA PRO A 474 -5.63 13.34 17.06
C PRO A 474 -6.52 13.66 18.27
N LYS A 475 -6.67 12.68 19.17
CA LYS A 475 -7.48 12.83 20.39
C LYS A 475 -6.73 13.50 21.54
N VAL A 476 -5.40 13.52 21.47
CA VAL A 476 -4.52 14.11 22.48
C VAL A 476 -3.54 15.06 21.80
N GLU A 477 -3.31 16.24 22.39
CA GLU A 477 -2.48 17.30 21.79
C GLU A 477 -1.01 16.88 21.61
N ASP A 478 -0.49 16.01 22.49
CA ASP A 478 0.89 15.51 22.45
C ASP A 478 1.08 14.23 21.61
N GLU A 479 0.09 13.83 20.81
CA GLU A 479 0.25 12.70 19.88
C GLU A 479 1.31 13.05 18.82
N VAL A 480 2.34 12.21 18.68
CA VAL A 480 3.36 12.40 17.64
C VAL A 480 2.77 11.93 16.30
N PRO A 481 2.44 12.85 15.36
CA PRO A 481 1.73 12.46 14.14
C PRO A 481 2.62 11.57 13.29
N GLN A 482 2.07 10.43 12.85
CA GLN A 482 2.71 9.59 11.86
C GLN A 482 2.31 10.05 10.45
N GLN A 483 2.95 9.53 9.41
CA GLN A 483 2.63 9.98 8.05
C GLN A 483 1.25 9.55 7.55
N TRP A 484 0.77 8.40 7.98
CA TRP A 484 -0.59 7.94 7.70
C TRP A 484 -1.55 8.38 8.80
N ASP A 485 -1.45 9.65 9.20
CA ASP A 485 -2.41 10.33 10.05
C ASP A 485 -2.74 11.73 9.57
N PHE A 486 -3.81 12.31 10.14
CA PHE A 486 -4.13 13.73 10.02
C PHE A 486 -2.90 14.62 10.27
N PRO A 487 -2.66 15.67 9.45
CA PRO A 487 -3.53 16.20 8.39
C PRO A 487 -3.21 15.66 6.98
N ASN A 488 -2.54 14.51 6.84
CA ASN A 488 -2.11 14.06 5.52
C ASN A 488 -3.25 13.48 4.68
N SER A 489 -3.33 13.92 3.43
CA SER A 489 -4.18 13.41 2.36
C SER A 489 -3.34 12.69 1.32
N TRP A 490 -3.81 11.50 0.91
CA TRP A 490 -3.11 10.60 0.00
C TRP A 490 -3.96 10.39 -1.25
N ALA A 491 -3.35 10.55 -2.43
CA ALA A 491 -4.05 10.46 -3.72
C ALA A 491 -4.87 9.17 -3.90
N PRO A 492 -4.38 7.97 -3.49
CA PRO A 492 -5.17 6.74 -3.50
C PRO A 492 -6.55 6.86 -2.85
N HIS A 493 -6.62 7.40 -1.63
CA HIS A 493 -7.87 7.53 -0.88
C HIS A 493 -8.85 8.48 -1.58
N VAL A 494 -8.34 9.59 -2.13
CA VAL A 494 -9.16 10.54 -2.89
C VAL A 494 -9.77 9.85 -4.11
N GLN A 495 -8.98 9.09 -4.87
CA GLN A 495 -9.48 8.38 -6.03
C GLN A 495 -10.51 7.31 -5.64
N MET A 496 -10.21 6.46 -4.64
CA MET A 496 -11.12 5.43 -4.17
C MET A 496 -12.47 6.00 -3.77
N PHE A 497 -12.46 7.09 -2.99
CA PHE A 497 -13.70 7.71 -2.53
C PHE A 497 -14.46 8.39 -3.68
N THR A 498 -13.77 9.04 -4.60
CA THR A 498 -14.38 9.64 -5.80
C THR A 498 -15.02 8.57 -6.70
N GLU A 499 -14.34 7.46 -6.95
CA GLU A 499 -14.89 6.31 -7.70
C GLU A 499 -16.14 5.75 -7.03
N PHE A 500 -16.12 5.59 -5.69
CA PHE A 500 -17.27 5.16 -4.92
C PHE A 500 -18.45 6.11 -5.03
N LEU A 501 -18.23 7.42 -4.87
CA LEU A 501 -19.31 8.42 -4.93
C LEU A 501 -19.97 8.45 -6.32
N ILE A 502 -19.18 8.45 -7.40
CA ILE A 502 -19.70 8.39 -8.78
C ILE A 502 -20.52 7.13 -8.99
N LYS A 503 -20.02 5.98 -8.56
CA LYS A 503 -20.69 4.69 -8.71
C LYS A 503 -22.05 4.65 -8.02
N ASN A 504 -22.24 5.43 -6.97
CA ASN A 504 -23.49 5.52 -6.21
C ASN A 504 -24.32 6.78 -6.55
N GLY A 505 -24.02 7.47 -7.67
CA GLY A 505 -24.82 8.61 -8.15
C GLY A 505 -24.61 9.91 -7.37
N TYR A 506 -23.57 10.02 -6.56
CA TYR A 506 -23.22 11.25 -5.82
C TYR A 506 -22.21 12.10 -6.60
N ASP A 507 -22.52 12.43 -7.85
CA ASP A 507 -21.58 13.10 -8.77
C ASP A 507 -21.05 14.45 -8.26
N GLU A 508 -21.90 15.25 -7.62
CA GLU A 508 -21.47 16.56 -7.07
C GLU A 508 -20.60 16.42 -5.81
N LEU A 509 -20.86 15.42 -4.96
CA LEU A 509 -19.96 15.10 -3.84
C LEU A 509 -18.61 14.58 -4.36
N ALA A 510 -18.64 13.77 -5.42
CA ALA A 510 -17.42 13.28 -6.07
C ALA A 510 -16.62 14.43 -6.69
N TYR A 511 -17.31 15.37 -7.35
CA TYR A 511 -16.69 16.58 -7.89
C TYR A 511 -16.06 17.41 -6.78
N HIS A 512 -16.76 17.63 -5.66
CA HIS A 512 -16.21 18.33 -4.50
C HIS A 512 -14.89 17.71 -4.04
N VAL A 513 -14.88 16.39 -3.79
CA VAL A 513 -13.69 15.66 -3.33
C VAL A 513 -12.53 15.78 -4.32
N GLY A 514 -12.81 15.51 -5.61
CA GLY A 514 -11.81 15.57 -6.67
C GLY A 514 -11.26 16.99 -6.89
N ARG A 515 -12.13 18.00 -6.81
CA ARG A 515 -11.79 19.41 -7.00
C ARG A 515 -10.91 19.94 -5.87
N SER A 516 -11.24 19.64 -4.61
CA SER A 516 -10.44 20.03 -3.44
C SER A 516 -9.01 19.48 -3.54
N PHE A 517 -8.86 18.18 -3.82
CA PHE A 517 -7.54 17.58 -3.98
C PHE A 517 -6.78 18.12 -5.20
N PHE A 518 -7.45 18.28 -6.35
CA PHE A 518 -6.82 18.84 -7.55
C PHE A 518 -6.29 20.26 -7.32
N ASN A 519 -7.02 21.10 -6.57
CA ASN A 519 -6.57 22.45 -6.22
C ASN A 519 -5.30 22.43 -5.36
N SER A 520 -5.17 21.48 -4.43
CA SER A 520 -3.93 21.23 -3.70
C SER A 520 -2.77 20.91 -4.63
N VAL A 521 -2.97 19.95 -5.56
CA VAL A 521 -1.94 19.53 -6.51
C VAL A 521 -1.51 20.70 -7.41
N LYS A 522 -2.46 21.39 -8.05
CA LYS A 522 -2.20 22.51 -8.97
C LYS A 522 -1.42 23.65 -8.30
N SER A 523 -1.60 23.83 -6.99
CA SER A 523 -0.96 24.90 -6.22
C SER A 523 0.51 24.63 -5.89
N VAL A 524 0.96 23.38 -5.94
CA VAL A 524 2.38 23.04 -5.71
C VAL A 524 3.16 23.20 -7.01
N THR A 525 3.94 24.27 -7.11
CA THR A 525 4.74 24.57 -8.32
C THR A 525 6.21 24.81 -8.04
N LYS A 526 7.06 24.51 -9.03
CA LYS A 526 8.51 24.76 -9.02
C LYS A 526 8.90 25.33 -10.37
N LYS A 527 9.43 26.56 -10.38
CA LYS A 527 9.75 27.31 -11.60
C LYS A 527 8.57 27.39 -12.58
N GLY A 528 7.36 27.57 -12.06
CA GLY A 528 6.13 27.70 -12.88
C GLY A 528 5.56 26.38 -13.42
N THR A 529 6.10 25.22 -13.04
CA THR A 529 5.55 23.90 -13.41
C THR A 529 5.01 23.19 -12.17
N VAL A 530 3.86 22.51 -12.30
CA VAL A 530 3.29 21.68 -11.23
C VAL A 530 4.25 20.56 -10.84
N VAL A 531 4.39 20.36 -9.53
CA VAL A 531 5.16 19.25 -8.94
C VAL A 531 4.21 18.36 -8.17
N PHE A 532 4.14 17.09 -8.58
CA PHE A 532 3.29 16.12 -7.93
C PHE A 532 4.03 15.54 -6.71
N MET A 533 3.42 15.71 -5.54
CA MET A 533 3.96 15.21 -4.28
C MET A 533 3.40 13.82 -3.96
N GLU A 534 4.13 13.09 -3.13
CA GLU A 534 3.69 11.83 -2.51
C GLU A 534 2.38 12.00 -1.71
N LYS A 535 2.29 13.04 -0.90
CA LYS A 535 1.17 13.33 0.00
C LYS A 535 0.99 14.84 0.20
N TYR A 536 -0.22 15.26 0.57
CA TYR A 536 -0.61 16.67 0.71
C TYR A 536 -1.21 16.92 2.09
N ASN A 537 -1.26 18.18 2.52
CA ASN A 537 -1.97 18.58 3.74
C ASN A 537 -3.45 18.85 3.40
N CYS A 538 -4.38 18.22 4.10
CA CYS A 538 -5.82 18.39 3.85
C CYS A 538 -6.36 19.74 4.33
N GLU A 539 -5.77 20.35 5.36
CA GLU A 539 -6.24 21.63 5.92
C GLU A 539 -5.82 22.82 5.06
N SER A 540 -4.72 22.71 4.34
CA SER A 540 -4.11 23.82 3.59
C SER A 540 -3.72 23.42 2.17
N MET A 541 -4.39 24.02 1.19
CA MET A 541 -4.10 23.84 -0.23
C MET A 541 -2.66 24.22 -0.58
N GLY A 542 -2.02 23.46 -1.47
CA GLY A 542 -0.67 23.75 -1.96
C GLY A 542 0.44 23.46 -0.96
N ILE A 543 0.12 22.86 0.19
CA ILE A 543 1.10 22.42 1.17
C ILE A 543 1.29 20.90 1.03
N LYS A 544 2.54 20.48 0.85
CA LYS A 544 2.92 19.07 0.89
C LYS A 544 2.68 18.51 2.30
N GLY A 545 2.29 17.25 2.40
CA GLY A 545 2.16 16.58 3.70
C GLY A 545 3.53 16.39 4.37
N ASP A 546 3.51 15.95 5.62
CA ASP A 546 4.70 15.79 6.46
C ASP A 546 4.64 14.52 7.33
N GLY A 547 5.57 14.35 8.27
CA GLY A 547 5.61 13.24 9.22
C GLY A 547 6.14 11.94 8.64
N GLY A 548 6.35 10.96 9.52
CA GLY A 548 6.96 9.66 9.20
C GLY A 548 8.48 9.63 9.33
N GLU A 549 9.09 8.55 8.84
CA GLU A 549 10.53 8.26 9.02
C GLU A 549 11.44 8.94 8.00
N TYR A 550 10.89 9.55 6.95
CA TYR A 550 11.65 10.17 5.87
C TYR A 550 10.97 11.44 5.34
N THR A 551 11.74 12.27 4.66
CA THR A 551 11.22 13.50 4.03
C THR A 551 10.26 13.17 2.90
N VAL A 552 9.14 13.88 2.79
CA VAL A 552 8.18 13.73 1.68
C VAL A 552 8.84 13.77 0.29
N GLN A 553 8.38 12.91 -0.62
CA GLN A 553 8.98 12.73 -1.94
C GLN A 553 8.30 13.56 -3.06
N GLU A 554 9.13 14.06 -3.99
CA GLU A 554 8.69 14.61 -5.28
C GLU A 554 8.54 13.45 -6.29
N GLY A 555 7.48 13.45 -7.07
CA GLY A 555 7.16 12.34 -7.95
C GLY A 555 5.84 12.56 -8.71
N PHE A 556 4.72 11.96 -8.30
CA PHE A 556 4.66 10.69 -7.57
C PHE A 556 3.65 9.81 -8.28
N GLY A 557 3.99 8.54 -8.52
CA GLY A 557 3.28 7.66 -9.43
C GLY A 557 1.78 7.57 -9.17
N TRP A 558 1.36 7.34 -7.92
CA TRP A 558 -0.07 7.35 -7.60
C TRP A 558 -0.74 8.71 -7.79
N THR A 559 -0.02 9.81 -7.59
CA THR A 559 -0.59 11.17 -7.63
C THR A 559 -0.82 11.52 -9.09
N ASN A 560 0.14 11.17 -9.94
CA ASN A 560 0.03 11.28 -11.38
C ASN A 560 -1.16 10.44 -11.89
N GLY A 561 -1.30 9.19 -11.40
CA GLY A 561 -2.41 8.31 -11.74
C GLY A 561 -3.77 8.90 -11.35
N THR A 562 -3.91 9.28 -10.09
CA THR A 562 -5.14 9.91 -9.56
C THR A 562 -5.47 11.21 -10.25
N VAL A 563 -4.51 12.09 -10.51
CA VAL A 563 -4.78 13.36 -11.20
C VAL A 563 -5.19 13.11 -12.64
N THR A 564 -4.61 12.12 -13.32
CA THR A 564 -5.06 11.71 -14.67
C THR A 564 -6.52 11.28 -14.65
N TYR A 565 -6.90 10.44 -13.67
CA TYR A 565 -8.29 10.03 -13.47
C TYR A 565 -9.22 11.24 -13.23
N LEU A 566 -8.84 12.14 -12.32
CA LEU A 566 -9.62 13.34 -11.99
C LEU A 566 -9.75 14.30 -13.18
N LEU A 567 -8.68 14.48 -13.97
CA LEU A 567 -8.71 15.30 -15.19
C LEU A 567 -9.65 14.71 -16.23
N LYS A 568 -9.62 13.40 -16.45
CA LYS A 568 -10.55 12.74 -17.36
C LYS A 568 -12.00 12.89 -16.91
N LYS A 569 -12.26 12.80 -15.60
CA LYS A 569 -13.63 12.85 -15.05
C LYS A 569 -14.21 14.25 -14.94
N PHE A 570 -13.40 15.22 -14.52
CA PHE A 570 -13.87 16.55 -14.11
C PHE A 570 -13.10 17.70 -14.75
N GLY A 571 -12.12 17.44 -15.61
CA GLY A 571 -11.19 18.45 -16.13
C GLY A 571 -11.87 19.61 -16.84
N GLU A 572 -12.98 19.38 -17.55
CA GLU A 572 -13.78 20.43 -18.22
C GLU A 572 -14.46 21.39 -17.22
N ARG A 573 -14.64 20.97 -15.97
CA ARG A 573 -15.20 21.79 -14.88
C ARG A 573 -14.10 22.51 -14.08
N PHE A 574 -12.82 22.18 -14.26
CA PHE A 574 -11.74 22.69 -13.42
C PHE A 574 -11.36 24.16 -13.65
N ASP A 575 -11.95 24.84 -14.64
CA ASP A 575 -11.83 26.30 -14.79
C ASP A 575 -12.99 27.06 -14.16
N GLN A 576 -14.02 26.35 -13.68
CA GLN A 576 -15.13 26.98 -12.98
C GLN A 576 -14.67 27.47 -11.60
N GLU A 577 -15.26 28.58 -11.16
CA GLU A 577 -15.12 29.05 -9.78
C GLU A 577 -15.57 27.95 -8.82
N PHE A 578 -14.81 27.75 -7.74
CA PHE A 578 -15.10 26.73 -6.74
C PHE A 578 -14.87 27.31 -5.34
N ASP A 579 -15.96 27.52 -4.63
CA ASP A 579 -15.95 27.84 -3.20
C ASP A 579 -16.13 26.54 -2.40
N HIS A 580 -15.03 26.07 -1.83
CA HIS A 580 -15.01 24.87 -1.00
C HIS A 580 -15.98 24.97 0.19
N SER A 581 -16.04 26.13 0.86
CA SER A 581 -16.85 26.30 2.07
C SER A 581 -18.34 26.26 1.75
N GLN A 582 -18.73 26.91 0.65
CA GLN A 582 -20.12 26.88 0.18
C GLN A 582 -20.52 25.47 -0.27
N SER A 583 -19.68 24.80 -1.06
CA SER A 583 -19.93 23.42 -1.50
C SER A 583 -20.03 22.45 -0.32
N TYR A 584 -19.14 22.56 0.69
CA TYR A 584 -19.20 21.75 1.90
C TYR A 584 -20.50 21.98 2.70
N LYS A 585 -20.95 23.25 2.80
CA LYS A 585 -22.22 23.58 3.45
C LYS A 585 -23.41 22.91 2.76
N GLU A 586 -23.45 22.95 1.43
CA GLU A 586 -24.51 22.30 0.63
C GLU A 586 -24.49 20.77 0.81
N ILE A 587 -23.31 20.16 0.89
CA ILE A 587 -23.16 18.73 1.19
C ILE A 587 -23.68 18.41 2.60
N CYS A 588 -23.36 19.24 3.59
CA CYS A 588 -23.87 19.06 4.95
C CYS A 588 -25.41 19.13 4.99
N GLU A 589 -26.00 20.11 4.30
CA GLU A 589 -27.46 20.24 4.19
C GLU A 589 -28.07 19.02 3.47
N PHE A 590 -27.46 18.55 2.38
CA PHE A 590 -27.89 17.36 1.65
C PHE A 590 -27.87 16.10 2.53
N LEU A 591 -26.77 15.87 3.25
CA LEU A 591 -26.60 14.69 4.09
C LEU A 591 -27.46 14.75 5.36
N SER A 592 -27.86 15.93 5.84
CA SER A 592 -28.66 16.08 7.06
C SER A 592 -30.18 16.01 6.84
N LYS A 593 -30.68 16.26 5.62
CA LYS A 593 -32.12 16.31 5.31
C LYS A 593 -32.91 15.07 5.73
N ASP A 594 -32.35 13.88 5.55
CA ASP A 594 -33.05 12.62 5.84
C ASP A 594 -33.09 12.28 7.35
N PHE A 595 -32.38 13.03 8.21
CA PHE A 595 -32.30 12.80 9.66
C PHE A 595 -33.18 13.73 10.49
N GLU A 596 -33.66 14.84 9.91
CA GLU A 596 -34.52 15.80 10.61
C GLU A 596 -36.00 15.36 10.66
N ASP A 597 -36.42 14.48 9.74
CA ASP A 597 -37.79 13.96 9.67
C ASP A 597 -38.04 12.69 10.51
N SER A 598 -37.03 12.16 11.21
CA SER A 598 -37.17 10.98 12.08
C SER A 598 -37.30 11.38 13.56
N GLU A 599 -38.53 11.55 14.06
CA GLU A 599 -38.83 11.82 15.48
C GLU A 599 -38.50 10.65 16.46
N THR A 600 -37.82 9.59 16.02
CA THR A 600 -37.39 8.47 16.88
C THR A 600 -35.91 8.57 17.22
N ASN A 601 -35.56 9.52 18.09
CA ASN A 601 -34.26 9.60 18.78
C ASN A 601 -34.19 8.59 19.95
N GLN A 602 -34.41 7.32 19.63
CA GLN A 602 -33.81 6.22 20.38
C GLN A 602 -32.92 5.50 19.39
N PHE A 603 -31.63 5.35 19.73
CA PHE A 603 -30.77 4.35 19.12
C PHE A 603 -31.33 2.96 19.48
N GLU A 604 -32.51 2.62 18.97
CA GLU A 604 -32.78 1.24 18.62
C GLU A 604 -31.73 0.91 17.57
N THR A 605 -30.87 -0.05 17.92
CA THR A 605 -29.96 -0.78 17.02
C THR A 605 -30.15 -0.44 15.55
N PRO A 606 -29.15 0.11 14.84
CA PRO A 606 -29.30 0.46 13.43
C PRO A 606 -29.68 -0.78 12.65
N VAL A 607 -30.98 -0.94 12.39
CA VAL A 607 -31.60 -2.15 11.87
C VAL A 607 -31.32 -3.35 12.81
N GLU A 608 -32.34 -4.11 13.18
CA GLU A 608 -32.05 -5.51 13.46
C GLU A 608 -31.42 -6.08 12.18
N PHE A 609 -30.09 -6.18 12.13
CA PHE A 609 -29.32 -6.96 11.16
C PHE A 609 -29.67 -8.48 11.25
N ASN A 610 -30.87 -8.82 11.73
CA ASN A 610 -31.50 -10.13 11.77
C ASN A 610 -32.02 -10.57 10.40
N ASN A 611 -32.05 -9.69 9.38
CA ASN A 611 -32.42 -10.05 8.01
C ASN A 611 -31.22 -10.46 7.12
N PHE A 612 -30.10 -10.85 7.71
CA PHE A 612 -29.04 -11.61 7.01
C PHE A 612 -29.43 -13.09 6.76
N GLU A 613 -30.67 -13.50 7.04
CA GLU A 613 -31.18 -14.79 6.56
C GLU A 613 -31.28 -14.80 5.02
N GLN A 614 -30.29 -15.47 4.41
CA GLN A 614 -30.36 -16.22 3.16
C GLN A 614 -31.24 -15.60 2.06
N LYS A 615 -30.74 -14.58 1.38
CA LYS A 615 -31.01 -14.49 -0.06
C LYS A 615 -29.95 -15.29 -0.80
N THR A 616 -30.15 -16.61 -0.83
CA THR A 616 -29.53 -17.47 -1.84
C THR A 616 -29.78 -16.83 -3.21
N PRO A 617 -28.77 -16.68 -4.09
CA PRO A 617 -29.00 -16.18 -5.43
C PRO A 617 -30.03 -17.07 -6.12
N ILE A 618 -31.19 -16.50 -6.47
CA ILE A 618 -32.13 -17.17 -7.36
C ILE A 618 -31.43 -17.20 -8.72
N LEU A 619 -30.78 -18.33 -9.02
CA LEU A 619 -30.43 -18.73 -10.38
C LEU A 619 -31.75 -18.89 -11.14
N ASN A 620 -32.21 -17.82 -11.79
CA ASN A 620 -33.21 -17.96 -12.83
C ASN A 620 -32.54 -18.57 -14.07
N LYS A 621 -33.13 -19.68 -14.50
CA LYS A 621 -32.70 -20.64 -15.52
C LYS A 621 -32.36 -20.06 -16.87
#